data_AF-A0A810QAT6-F1
#
_entry.id   AF-A0A810QAT6-F1
#
_cell.length_a   1.000
_cell.length_b   1.000
_cell.length_c   1.000
_cell.angle_alpha   90.00
_cell.angle_beta   90.00
_cell.angle_gamma   90.00
#
_symmetry.space_group_name_H-M   'P 1'
#
loop_
_entity.id
_entity.type
_entity.pdbx_description
1 polymer ?
#
loop_
_entity_poly.entity_id
_entity_poly.type
_entity_poly.pdbx_seq_one_letter_code
_entity_poly.pdbx_strand_id
1 'polypeptide(L)'
;MFGLSTRETLVRAIENACRNEICVYKNCVKDGLAHYSEWSEEEISRHALLARREYANAVFDAMLESFRVSSPIIDARIKLVIWNPRVTGVPDEIDTDYLADNGFSAGVTYAICYFAVTNKKINPSKDFKIISALNHYQTKLMNDALDELDKN
;
A
#
# COMPACT_ATOMS: atom_id res chain seq x y z
N MET A 1 7.33 26.65 -16.31
CA MET A 1 7.40 25.18 -16.46
C MET A 1 6.56 24.59 -15.33
N PHE A 2 5.31 24.18 -15.60
CA PHE A 2 4.40 23.65 -14.57
C PHE A 2 4.77 22.20 -14.28
N GLY A 3 5.69 21.98 -13.35
CA GLY A 3 6.00 20.64 -12.82
C GLY A 3 4.86 20.17 -11.92
N LEU A 4 4.60 18.86 -11.91
CA LEU A 4 3.68 18.25 -10.96
C LEU A 4 4.17 18.55 -9.53
N SER A 5 3.23 18.84 -8.64
CA SER A 5 3.55 18.94 -7.22
C SER A 5 4.06 17.59 -6.70
N THR A 6 4.83 17.59 -5.62
CA THR A 6 5.27 16.35 -4.95
C THR A 6 4.09 15.41 -4.66
N ARG A 7 2.94 15.96 -4.29
CA ARG A 7 1.72 15.19 -4.02
C ARG A 7 1.25 14.44 -5.24
N GLU A 8 1.04 15.15 -6.35
CA GLU A 8 0.57 14.55 -7.60
C GLU A 8 1.55 13.51 -8.15
N THR A 9 2.85 13.77 -8.00
CA THR A 9 3.89 12.82 -8.39
C THR A 9 3.80 11.53 -7.58
N LEU A 10 3.65 11.64 -6.25
CA LEU A 10 3.50 10.48 -5.37
C LEU A 10 2.19 9.72 -5.62
N VAL A 11 1.07 10.43 -5.79
CA VAL A 11 -0.23 9.80 -6.13
C VAL A 11 -0.11 8.96 -7.39
N ARG A 12 0.43 9.53 -8.47
CA ARG A 12 0.59 8.79 -9.74
C ARG A 12 1.54 7.60 -9.61
N ALA A 13 2.64 7.77 -8.87
CA ALA A 13 3.60 6.68 -8.65
C ALA A 13 2.96 5.51 -7.88
N ILE A 14 2.19 5.82 -6.83
CA ILE A 14 1.50 4.80 -6.02
C ILE A 14 0.38 4.13 -6.83
N GLU A 15 -0.42 4.89 -7.58
CA GLU A 15 -1.44 4.30 -8.46
C GLU A 15 -0.82 3.36 -9.50
N ASN A 16 0.34 3.72 -10.06
CA ASN A 16 1.08 2.85 -10.97
C ASN A 16 1.56 1.59 -10.26
N ALA A 17 2.13 1.71 -9.06
CA ALA A 17 2.55 0.57 -8.24
C ALA A 17 1.36 -0.36 -7.94
N CYS A 18 0.21 0.17 -7.52
CA CYS A 18 -1.01 -0.61 -7.33
C CYS A 18 -1.41 -1.40 -8.58
N ARG A 19 -1.40 -0.76 -9.76
CA ARG A 19 -1.74 -1.45 -11.02
C ARG A 19 -0.74 -2.54 -11.37
N ASN A 20 0.55 -2.27 -11.22
CA ASN A 20 1.60 -3.19 -11.62
C ASN A 20 1.67 -4.43 -10.70
N GLU A 21 1.42 -4.23 -9.41
CA GLU A 21 1.54 -5.30 -8.40
C GLU A 21 0.25 -6.07 -8.15
N ILE A 22 -0.84 -5.77 -8.86
CA ILE A 22 -2.15 -6.45 -8.67
C ILE A 22 -2.07 -7.97 -8.92
N CYS A 23 -1.07 -8.43 -9.69
CA CYS A 23 -0.85 -9.86 -9.91
C CYS A 23 -0.49 -10.61 -8.60
N VAL A 24 0.16 -9.94 -7.64
CA VAL A 24 0.46 -10.52 -6.32
C VAL A 24 -0.84 -10.91 -5.62
N TYR A 25 -1.82 -9.99 -5.60
CA TYR A 25 -3.15 -10.25 -5.04
C TYR A 25 -3.84 -11.41 -5.76
N LYS A 26 -3.90 -11.36 -7.10
CA LYS A 26 -4.54 -12.40 -7.92
C LYS A 26 -3.94 -13.78 -7.67
N ASN A 27 -2.62 -13.88 -7.56
CA ASN A 27 -1.93 -15.13 -7.30
C ASN A 27 -2.25 -15.67 -5.90
N CYS A 28 -2.28 -14.82 -4.87
CA CYS A 28 -2.69 -15.23 -3.53
C CYS A 28 -4.14 -15.72 -3.49
N VAL A 29 -5.05 -15.03 -4.19
CA VAL A 29 -6.45 -15.47 -4.27
C VAL A 29 -6.58 -16.81 -4.98
N LYS A 30 -5.89 -17.02 -6.09
CA LYS A 30 -5.88 -18.31 -6.83
C LYS A 30 -5.37 -19.46 -5.97
N ASP A 31 -4.31 -19.21 -5.21
CA ASP A 31 -3.77 -20.19 -4.24
C ASP A 31 -4.83 -20.55 -3.20
N GLY A 32 -5.55 -19.56 -2.68
CA GLY A 32 -6.65 -19.80 -1.74
C GLY A 32 -7.82 -20.58 -2.35
N LEU A 33 -8.16 -20.30 -3.61
CA LEU A 33 -9.20 -21.03 -4.33
C LEU A 33 -8.84 -22.50 -4.54
N ALA A 34 -7.55 -22.82 -4.70
CA ALA A 34 -7.08 -24.20 -4.86
C ALA A 34 -7.30 -25.05 -3.59
N HIS A 35 -7.35 -24.41 -2.42
CA HIS A 35 -7.53 -25.06 -1.11
C HIS A 35 -8.90 -24.79 -0.47
N TYR A 36 -9.79 -24.07 -1.15
CA TYR A 36 -11.03 -23.54 -0.58
C TYR A 36 -11.95 -24.64 -0.02
N SER A 37 -11.98 -25.82 -0.65
CA SER A 37 -12.81 -26.94 -0.20
C SER A 37 -12.27 -27.65 1.05
N GLU A 38 -11.01 -27.42 1.41
CA GLU A 38 -10.31 -28.08 2.51
C GLU A 38 -10.23 -27.21 3.77
N TRP A 39 -10.34 -25.88 3.59
CA TRP A 39 -10.16 -24.90 4.64
C TRP A 39 -11.44 -24.61 5.43
N SER A 40 -11.27 -24.33 6.72
CA SER A 40 -12.32 -23.74 7.55
C SER A 40 -12.62 -22.29 7.15
N GLU A 41 -13.75 -21.76 7.61
CA GLU A 41 -14.07 -20.33 7.42
C GLU A 41 -13.01 -19.41 8.04
N GLU A 42 -12.41 -19.80 9.18
CA GLU A 42 -11.31 -19.03 9.78
C GLU A 42 -10.05 -19.06 8.90
N GLU A 43 -9.73 -20.20 8.32
CA GLU A 43 -8.58 -20.36 7.42
C GLU A 43 -8.75 -19.53 6.14
N ILE A 44 -9.95 -19.56 5.55
CA ILE A 44 -10.32 -18.72 4.40
C ILE A 44 -10.19 -17.23 4.75
N SER A 45 -10.72 -16.83 5.91
CA SER A 45 -10.68 -15.43 6.37
C SER A 45 -9.24 -14.96 6.59
N ARG A 46 -8.41 -15.80 7.22
CA ARG A 46 -6.99 -15.52 7.44
C ARG A 46 -6.23 -15.40 6.11
N HIS A 47 -6.51 -16.28 5.15
CA HIS A 47 -5.89 -16.22 3.83
C HIS A 47 -6.30 -14.98 3.05
N ALA A 48 -7.57 -14.56 3.15
CA ALA A 48 -8.03 -13.33 2.52
C ALA A 48 -7.32 -12.09 3.09
N LEU A 49 -7.09 -12.05 4.42
CA LEU A 49 -6.30 -10.99 5.05
C LEU A 49 -4.84 -11.04 4.60
N LEU A 50 -4.24 -12.22 4.52
CA LEU A 50 -2.89 -12.42 4.01
C LEU A 50 -2.76 -11.89 2.57
N ALA A 51 -3.66 -12.26 1.66
CA ALA A 51 -3.64 -11.80 0.27
C ALA A 51 -3.67 -10.26 0.17
N ARG A 52 -4.50 -9.61 0.98
CA ARG A 52 -4.55 -8.13 1.05
C ARG A 52 -3.24 -7.54 1.57
N ARG A 53 -2.67 -8.12 2.62
CA ARG A 53 -1.41 -7.69 3.21
C ARG A 53 -0.26 -7.82 2.23
N GLU A 54 -0.11 -8.98 1.58
CA GLU A 54 0.97 -9.23 0.61
C GLU A 54 0.89 -8.25 -0.58
N TYR A 55 -0.32 -7.96 -1.07
CA TYR A 55 -0.49 -6.95 -2.10
C TYR A 55 -0.14 -5.52 -1.61
N ALA A 56 -0.57 -5.14 -0.41
CA ALA A 56 -0.21 -3.85 0.17
C ALA A 56 1.30 -3.69 0.33
N ASN A 57 1.98 -4.74 0.78
CA ASN A 57 3.44 -4.79 0.90
C ASN A 57 4.13 -4.71 -0.46
N ALA A 58 3.67 -5.46 -1.47
CA ALA A 58 4.23 -5.40 -2.82
C ALA A 58 4.17 -3.98 -3.41
N VAL A 59 3.05 -3.26 -3.20
CA VAL A 59 2.91 -1.86 -3.63
C VAL A 59 3.93 -0.95 -2.92
N PHE A 60 4.11 -1.14 -1.62
CA PHE A 60 5.09 -0.37 -0.85
C PHE A 60 6.53 -0.68 -1.26
N ASP A 61 6.85 -1.95 -1.47
CA ASP A 61 8.17 -2.41 -1.91
C ASP A 61 8.52 -1.88 -3.30
N ALA A 62 7.56 -1.83 -4.23
CA ALA A 62 7.75 -1.20 -5.54
C ALA A 62 8.08 0.29 -5.42
N MET A 63 7.45 1.01 -4.49
CA MET A 63 7.77 2.40 -4.20
C MET A 63 9.16 2.54 -3.56
N LEU A 64 9.49 1.68 -2.59
CA LEU A 64 10.79 1.66 -1.93
C LEU A 64 11.92 1.41 -2.93
N GLU A 65 11.74 0.44 -3.83
CA GLU A 65 12.72 0.11 -4.88
C GLU A 65 12.96 1.29 -5.83
N SER A 66 11.89 1.99 -6.23
CA SER A 66 12.00 3.20 -7.04
C SER A 66 12.83 4.28 -6.34
N PHE A 67 12.66 4.47 -5.04
CA PHE A 67 13.48 5.40 -4.25
C PHE A 67 14.90 4.90 -4.00
N ARG A 68 15.10 3.60 -3.83
CA ARG A 68 16.43 3.00 -3.68
C ARG A 68 17.33 3.32 -4.88
N VAL A 69 16.77 3.25 -6.08
CA VAL A 69 17.47 3.57 -7.34
C VAL A 69 17.62 5.08 -7.54
N SER A 70 16.56 5.86 -7.28
CA SER A 70 16.53 7.29 -7.63
C SER A 70 17.09 8.23 -6.55
N SER A 71 17.00 7.87 -5.27
CA SER A 71 17.43 8.69 -4.14
C SER A 71 17.69 7.86 -2.87
N PRO A 72 18.93 7.40 -2.64
CA PRO A 72 19.30 6.62 -1.45
C PRO A 72 19.00 7.31 -0.12
N ILE A 73 18.98 8.64 -0.08
CA ILE A 73 18.63 9.41 1.12
C ILE A 73 17.13 9.27 1.45
N ILE A 74 16.26 9.27 0.43
CA ILE A 74 14.83 9.08 0.63
C ILE A 74 14.55 7.64 1.05
N ASP A 75 15.20 6.66 0.41
CA ASP A 75 15.16 5.24 0.82
C ASP A 75 15.54 5.06 2.30
N ALA A 76 16.66 5.64 2.74
CA ALA A 76 17.08 5.57 4.14
C ALA A 76 16.05 6.20 5.10
N ARG A 77 15.43 7.32 4.71
CA ARG A 77 14.36 7.96 5.52
C ARG A 77 13.12 7.09 5.59
N ILE A 78 12.71 6.46 4.49
CA ILE A 78 11.57 5.54 4.48
C ILE A 78 11.83 4.41 5.49
N LYS A 79 13.01 3.79 5.44
CA LYS A 79 13.40 2.70 6.36
C LYS A 79 13.38 3.13 7.83
N LEU A 80 13.82 4.34 8.14
CA LEU A 80 13.74 4.89 9.50
C LEU A 80 12.29 5.17 9.94
N VAL A 81 11.45 5.68 9.04
CA VAL A 81 10.06 6.00 9.33
C VAL A 81 9.25 4.74 9.62
N ILE A 82 9.56 3.60 9.00
CA ILE A 82 8.89 2.32 9.29
C ILE A 82 8.97 1.95 10.76
N TRP A 83 10.05 2.32 11.47
CA TRP A 83 10.19 2.03 12.91
C TRP A 83 9.32 2.92 13.80
N ASN A 84 8.82 4.04 13.28
CA ASN A 84 7.89 4.91 13.98
C ASN A 84 7.01 5.68 12.97
N PRO A 85 6.01 5.01 12.36
CA PRO A 85 5.18 5.60 11.31
C PRO A 85 4.42 6.85 11.78
N ARG A 86 4.16 6.99 13.08
CA ARG A 86 3.46 8.16 13.68
C ARG A 86 4.16 9.49 13.41
N VAL A 87 5.48 9.48 13.15
CA VAL A 87 6.22 10.70 12.77
C VAL A 87 5.69 11.31 11.47
N THR A 88 5.03 10.53 10.62
CA THR A 88 4.43 10.98 9.36
C THR A 88 3.14 11.75 9.55
N GLY A 89 2.48 11.64 10.72
CA GLY A 89 1.17 12.23 11.01
C GLY A 89 -0.03 11.34 10.70
N VAL A 90 0.19 10.05 10.42
CA VAL A 90 -0.89 9.03 10.45
C VAL A 90 -1.47 8.89 11.87
N PRO A 91 -2.70 8.34 12.01
CA PRO A 91 -3.28 8.04 13.32
C PRO A 91 -2.36 7.15 14.19
N ASP A 92 -2.44 7.31 15.51
CA ASP A 92 -1.55 6.62 16.45
C ASP A 92 -1.72 5.10 16.44
N GLU A 93 -2.90 4.62 16.01
CA GLU A 93 -3.23 3.20 15.82
C GLU A 93 -2.45 2.58 14.66
N ILE A 94 -1.90 3.38 13.75
CA ILE A 94 -1.02 2.91 12.67
C ILE A 94 0.41 2.92 13.20
N ASP A 95 0.75 1.91 13.98
CA ASP A 95 2.10 1.65 14.50
C ASP A 95 2.76 0.42 13.84
N THR A 96 3.93 0.03 14.33
CA THR A 96 4.70 -1.09 13.78
C THR A 96 3.95 -2.42 13.82
N ASP A 97 3.16 -2.64 14.87
CA ASP A 97 2.43 -3.89 15.06
C ASP A 97 1.24 -3.93 14.10
N TYR A 98 0.53 -2.80 13.98
CA TYR A 98 -0.50 -2.64 12.94
C TYR A 98 0.05 -2.91 11.54
N LEU A 99 1.22 -2.36 11.20
CA LEU A 99 1.82 -2.54 9.87
C LEU A 99 2.31 -3.97 9.64
N ALA A 100 2.77 -4.67 10.68
CA ALA A 100 3.13 -6.08 10.58
C ALA A 100 1.91 -6.97 10.25
N ASP A 101 0.76 -6.65 10.84
CA ASP A 101 -0.47 -7.43 10.65
C ASP A 101 -1.21 -7.07 9.36
N ASN A 102 -1.23 -5.79 8.98
CA ASN A 102 -2.08 -5.28 7.90
C ASN A 102 -1.30 -4.88 6.63
N GLY A 103 0.01 -4.71 6.74
CA GLY A 103 0.86 -4.21 5.67
C GLY A 103 0.67 -2.71 5.42
N PHE A 104 1.27 -2.24 4.33
CA PHE A 104 1.33 -0.81 4.00
C PHE A 104 0.26 -0.44 2.96
N SER A 105 -0.95 -0.10 3.42
CA SER A 105 -2.00 0.40 2.53
C SER A 105 -1.52 1.58 1.67
N ALA A 106 -2.10 1.77 0.48
CA ALA A 106 -1.67 2.81 -0.46
C ALA A 106 -1.64 4.22 0.16
N GLY A 107 -2.56 4.51 1.08
CA GLY A 107 -2.60 5.76 1.85
C GLY A 107 -1.49 5.87 2.89
N VAL A 108 -1.14 4.78 3.58
CA VAL A 108 0.02 4.74 4.49
C VAL A 108 1.32 4.90 3.70
N THR A 109 1.46 4.19 2.58
CA THR A 109 2.55 4.33 1.61
C THR A 109 2.73 5.78 1.19
N TYR A 110 1.64 6.49 0.88
CA TYR A 110 1.67 7.92 0.59
C TYR A 110 2.21 8.75 1.76
N ALA A 111 1.72 8.53 2.98
CA ALA A 111 2.14 9.30 4.14
C ALA A 111 3.64 9.14 4.43
N ILE A 112 4.14 7.91 4.37
CA ILE A 112 5.56 7.58 4.56
C ILE A 112 6.41 8.23 3.47
N CYS A 113 6.07 8.02 2.19
CA CYS A 113 6.83 8.57 1.08
C CYS A 113 6.79 10.11 1.06
N TYR A 114 5.64 10.72 1.34
CA TYR A 114 5.50 12.17 1.42
C TYR A 114 6.39 12.75 2.52
N PHE A 115 6.38 12.14 3.71
CA PHE A 115 7.26 12.56 4.80
C PHE A 115 8.73 12.40 4.41
N ALA A 116 9.13 11.27 3.84
CA ALA A 116 10.53 11.03 3.46
C ALA A 116 11.05 12.04 2.42
N VAL A 117 10.22 12.39 1.43
CA VAL A 117 10.54 13.36 0.38
C VAL A 117 10.57 14.79 0.91
N THR A 118 9.59 15.18 1.74
CA THR A 118 9.37 16.60 2.09
C THR A 118 9.84 16.99 3.48
N ASN A 119 10.14 15.99 4.34
CA ASN A 119 10.37 16.14 5.77
C ASN A 119 9.19 16.83 6.50
N LYS A 120 7.97 16.70 5.96
CA LYS A 120 6.74 17.28 6.53
C LYS A 120 5.73 16.18 6.80
N LYS A 121 5.03 16.30 7.93
CA LYS A 121 3.89 15.46 8.24
C LYS A 121 2.76 15.68 7.25
N ILE A 122 1.93 14.67 7.04
CA ILE A 122 0.67 14.82 6.31
C ILE A 122 -0.20 15.87 7.00
N ASN A 123 -0.85 16.71 6.21
CA ASN A 123 -1.80 17.69 6.72
C ASN A 123 -3.22 17.10 6.65
N PRO A 124 -3.92 16.92 7.78
CA PRO A 124 -5.26 16.34 7.79
C PRO A 124 -6.25 17.01 6.83
N SER A 125 -6.17 18.34 6.65
CA SER A 125 -7.09 19.08 5.78
C SER A 125 -6.88 18.84 4.27
N LYS A 126 -5.67 18.45 3.86
CA LYS A 126 -5.29 18.29 2.44
C LYS A 126 -5.02 16.84 2.06
N ASP A 127 -4.27 16.16 2.90
CA ASP A 127 -3.70 14.85 2.61
C ASP A 127 -4.66 13.70 2.98
N PHE A 128 -5.60 13.91 3.90
CA PHE A 128 -6.57 12.86 4.26
C PHE A 128 -7.45 12.42 3.07
N LYS A 129 -7.86 13.38 2.22
CA LYS A 129 -8.59 13.07 0.99
C LYS A 129 -7.76 12.25 0.01
N ILE A 130 -6.47 12.53 -0.10
CA ILE A 130 -5.54 11.79 -0.97
C ILE A 130 -5.35 10.37 -0.45
N ILE A 131 -5.09 10.22 0.85
CA ILE A 131 -4.91 8.92 1.52
C ILE A 131 -6.15 8.05 1.36
N SER A 132 -7.33 8.61 1.64
CA SER A 132 -8.61 7.90 1.46
C SER A 132 -8.84 7.51 0.00
N ALA A 133 -8.59 8.42 -0.96
CA ALA A 133 -8.74 8.13 -2.38
C ALA A 133 -7.80 7.00 -2.85
N LEU A 134 -6.54 6.99 -2.38
CA LEU A 134 -5.58 5.92 -2.70
C LEU A 134 -5.99 4.58 -2.11
N ASN A 135 -6.51 4.55 -0.87
CA ASN A 135 -7.03 3.33 -0.26
C ASN A 135 -8.26 2.79 -1.02
N HIS A 136 -9.18 3.66 -1.41
CA HIS A 136 -10.32 3.27 -2.24
C HIS A 136 -9.88 2.80 -3.62
N TYR A 137 -8.87 3.43 -4.22
CA TYR A 137 -8.29 3.00 -5.49
C TYR A 137 -7.68 1.60 -5.40
N GLN A 138 -6.86 1.35 -4.37
CA GLN A 138 -6.27 0.04 -4.11
C GLN A 138 -7.36 -1.03 -3.90
N THR A 139 -8.41 -0.69 -3.14
CA THR A 139 -9.56 -1.58 -2.90
C THR A 139 -10.34 -1.87 -4.17
N LYS A 140 -10.57 -0.84 -5.00
CA LYS A 140 -11.24 -1.00 -6.30
C LYS A 140 -10.48 -1.99 -7.18
N LEU A 141 -9.16 -1.87 -7.28
CA LEU A 141 -8.35 -2.81 -8.07
C LEU A 141 -8.43 -4.24 -7.55
N MET A 142 -8.49 -4.44 -6.22
CA MET A 142 -8.71 -5.77 -5.64
C MET A 142 -10.08 -6.34 -6.03
N ASN A 143 -11.13 -5.53 -5.97
CA ASN A 143 -12.48 -5.96 -6.37
C ASN A 143 -12.54 -6.27 -7.87
N ASP A 144 -12.02 -5.39 -8.71
CA ASP A 144 -11.94 -5.60 -10.16
C ASP A 144 -11.15 -6.90 -10.47
N ALA A 145 -10.09 -7.18 -9.71
CA ALA A 145 -9.32 -8.41 -9.82
C ALA A 145 -10.11 -9.67 -9.41
N LEU A 146 -10.97 -9.59 -8.39
CA LEU A 146 -11.87 -10.70 -8.02
C LEU A 146 -12.92 -10.94 -9.10
N ASP A 147 -13.54 -9.87 -9.62
CA ASP A 147 -14.53 -9.95 -10.71
C ASP A 147 -13.94 -10.58 -11.99
N GLU A 148 -12.66 -10.33 -12.27
CA GLU A 148 -11.95 -10.98 -13.36
C GLU A 148 -11.70 -12.46 -13.12
N LEU A 149 -11.47 -12.88 -11.87
CA LEU A 149 -11.27 -14.29 -11.53
C LEU A 149 -12.58 -15.07 -11.55
N ASP A 150 -13.70 -14.47 -11.14
CA ASP A 150 -15.03 -15.11 -11.16
C ASP A 150 -15.55 -15.39 -12.59
N LYS A 151 -15.11 -14.59 -13.57
CA LYS A 151 -15.48 -14.75 -14.99
C LYS A 151 -14.68 -15.82 -15.72
N ASN A 152 -13.65 -16.39 -15.10
CA ASN A 152 -12.73 -17.37 -15.69
C ASN A 152 -12.82 -18.72 -14.99
#